data_AF-A0A6N8NWL5-F1
#
_entry.id   AF-A0A6N8NWL5-F1
#
_cell.length_a   1.000
_cell.length_b   1.000
_cell.length_c   1.000
_cell.angle_alpha   90.00
_cell.angle_beta   90.00
_cell.angle_gamma   90.00
#
_symmetry.space_group_name_H-M   'P 1'
#
loop_
_entity.id
_entity.type
_entity.pdbx_description
1 polymer ?
#
loop_
_entity_poly.entity_id
_entity_poly.type
_entity_poly.pdbx_seq_one_letter_code
_entity_poly.pdbx_strand_id
1 'polypeptide(L)' 'VAGQSNAMAYGEGLPLPDREDAPHPRIKQLARFAHTHPGGPSCHFNDIIPLTHCPHDVQDMQGYHHPLATNHQ' A
#
# COMPACT_ATOMS: atom_id res chain seq x y z
N VAL A 1 1.06 5.04 11.01
CA VAL A 1 -0.27 5.10 11.67
C VAL A 1 -0.36 3.91 12.63
N ALA A 2 -1.30 3.86 13.57
CA ALA A 2 -1.44 2.74 14.50
C ALA A 2 -2.92 2.53 14.87
N GLY A 3 -3.28 1.29 15.21
CA GLY A 3 -4.64 0.91 15.55
C GLY A 3 -4.97 -0.50 15.08
N GLN A 4 -6.25 -0.74 14.82
CA GLN A 4 -6.77 -1.98 14.22
C GLN A 4 -7.27 -1.69 12.79
N SER A 5 -8.17 -2.52 12.25
CA SER A 5 -8.65 -2.47 10.86
C SER A 5 -9.02 -1.08 10.35
N ASN A 6 -9.80 -0.32 11.12
CA ASN A 6 -10.29 1.01 10.70
C ASN A 6 -9.19 2.09 10.65
N ALA A 7 -7.97 1.79 11.09
CA ALA A 7 -6.81 2.68 10.98
C ALA A 7 -5.93 2.35 9.77
N MET A 8 -6.29 1.35 8.97
CA MET A 8 -5.49 0.83 7.85
C MET A 8 -6.38 0.45 6.65
N ALA A 9 -5.81 -0.20 5.64
CA ALA A 9 -6.44 -0.47 4.34
C ALA A 9 -7.52 -1.58 4.37
N TYR A 10 -8.66 -1.29 5.00
CA TYR A 10 -9.85 -2.16 5.02
C TYR A 10 -10.98 -1.68 4.09
N GLY A 11 -10.76 -0.62 3.31
CA GLY A 11 -11.69 -0.23 2.26
C GLY A 11 -11.70 -1.25 1.13
N GLU A 12 -12.86 -1.85 0.84
CA GLU A 12 -13.00 -2.90 -0.18
C GLU A 12 -13.24 -2.37 -1.60
N GLY A 13 -13.43 -1.06 -1.75
CA GLY A 13 -13.63 -0.42 -3.05
C GLY A 13 -12.40 -0.52 -3.95
N LEU A 14 -12.62 -0.34 -5.26
CA LEU A 14 -11.53 -0.37 -6.24
C LEU A 14 -10.56 0.82 -6.00
N PRO A 15 -9.24 0.57 -5.84
CA PRO A 15 -8.25 1.64 -5.78
C PRO A 15 -8.18 2.44 -7.08
N LEU A 16 -7.92 3.74 -6.98
CA LEU A 16 -7.85 4.69 -8.10
C LEU A 16 -6.44 5.34 -8.20
N PRO A 17 -5.40 4.57 -8.58
CA PRO A 17 -3.99 5.01 -8.51
C PRO A 17 -3.64 6.17 -9.47
N ASP A 18 -4.46 6.44 -10.48
CA ASP A 18 -4.27 7.57 -11.40
C ASP A 18 -4.98 8.86 -10.93
N ARG A 19 -5.65 8.82 -9.76
CA ARG A 19 -6.47 9.92 -9.23
C ARG A 19 -6.32 10.09 -7.71
N GLU A 20 -7.35 9.74 -6.94
CA GLU A 20 -7.45 10.03 -5.51
C GLU A 20 -6.41 9.25 -4.69
N ASP A 21 -6.03 8.07 -5.16
CA ASP A 21 -5.08 7.17 -4.53
C ASP A 21 -3.65 7.30 -5.10
N ALA A 22 -3.41 8.32 -5.94
CA ALA A 22 -2.13 8.49 -6.62
C ALA A 22 -0.99 8.75 -5.61
N PRO A 23 0.11 7.96 -5.67
CA PRO A 23 1.26 8.20 -4.82
C PRO A 23 1.93 9.54 -5.20
N HIS A 24 2.41 10.26 -4.19
CA HIS A 24 3.05 11.55 -4.40
C HIS A 24 4.56 11.48 -4.06
N PRO A 25 5.48 12.10 -4.86
CA PRO A 25 6.91 12.00 -4.65
C PRO A 25 7.41 12.44 -3.27
N ARG A 26 6.66 13.32 -2.60
CA ARG A 26 6.97 13.87 -1.27
C ARG A 26 6.28 13.16 -0.11
N ILE A 27 5.38 12.20 -0.38
CA ILE A 27 4.67 11.46 0.66
C ILE A 27 5.27 10.04 0.72
N LYS A 28 5.80 9.68 1.88
CA LYS A 28 6.58 8.45 2.10
C LYS A 28 6.08 7.69 3.32
N GLN A 29 6.47 6.42 3.41
CA GLN A 29 6.24 5.55 4.56
C GLN A 29 7.52 4.77 4.91
N LEU A 30 7.53 4.18 6.09
CA LEU A 30 8.56 3.24 6.51
C LEU A 30 8.19 1.84 6.01
N ALA A 31 9.11 1.21 5.29
CA ALA A 31 8.90 -0.12 4.74
C ALA A 31 8.85 -1.21 5.83
N ARG A 32 8.25 -2.35 5.48
CA ARG A 32 8.03 -3.50 6.36
C ARG A 32 8.13 -4.81 5.60
N PHE A 33 7.47 -4.87 4.44
CA PHE A 33 7.50 -6.05 3.57
C PHE A 33 8.78 -6.09 2.73
N ALA A 34 9.03 -7.25 2.10
CA ALA A 34 10.22 -7.48 1.28
C ALA A 34 10.23 -6.69 -0.04
N HIS A 35 9.05 -6.28 -0.52
CA HIS A 35 8.84 -5.46 -1.70
C HIS A 35 7.89 -4.30 -1.36
N THR A 36 7.93 -3.21 -2.12
CA THR A 36 7.07 -2.02 -1.88
C THR A 36 5.59 -2.24 -2.18
N HIS A 37 5.30 -3.18 -3.08
CA HIS A 37 3.99 -3.71 -3.44
C HIS A 37 4.23 -5.04 -4.20
N PRO A 38 3.21 -5.87 -4.49
CA PRO A 38 3.38 -7.08 -5.30
C PRO A 38 4.04 -6.76 -6.65
N GLY A 39 5.11 -7.47 -7.00
CA GLY A 39 5.89 -7.22 -8.21
C GLY A 39 6.75 -5.94 -8.23
N GLY A 40 6.76 -5.18 -7.13
CA GLY A 40 7.55 -3.96 -6.98
C GLY A 40 9.02 -4.20 -6.60
N PRO A 41 9.83 -3.12 -6.52
CA PRO A 41 11.21 -3.19 -6.07
C PRO A 41 11.34 -3.75 -4.65
N SER A 42 12.45 -4.42 -4.36
CA SER A 42 12.77 -4.89 -3.00
C SER A 42 13.03 -3.72 -2.06
N CYS A 43 12.61 -3.85 -0.80
CA CYS A 43 12.92 -2.91 0.28
C CYS A 43 13.23 -3.65 1.58
N HIS A 44 13.97 -3.00 2.47
CA HIS A 44 14.27 -3.49 3.81
C HIS A 44 13.36 -2.84 4.83
N PHE A 45 13.26 -3.46 6.01
CA PHE A 45 12.55 -2.88 7.13
C PHE A 45 13.05 -1.47 7.45
N ASN A 46 12.12 -0.52 7.55
CA ASN A 46 12.33 0.92 7.75
C ASN A 46 12.97 1.71 6.58
N ASP A 47 13.14 1.12 5.39
CA ASP A 47 13.48 1.90 4.20
C ASP A 47 12.40 2.97 3.92
N ILE A 48 12.83 4.13 3.41
CA ILE A 48 11.92 5.22 3.02
C ILE A 48 11.39 4.90 1.62
N ILE A 49 10.11 4.54 1.52
CA ILE A 49 9.45 4.15 0.27
C ILE A 49 8.21 5.02 0.00
N PRO A 50 7.67 5.05 -1.23
CA PRO A 50 6.39 5.74 -1.50
C PRO A 50 5.27 5.25 -0.57
N LEU A 51 4.46 6.18 -0.06
CA LEU A 51 3.17 5.80 0.53
C LEU A 51 2.15 5.60 -0.59
N THR A 52 1.43 4.49 -0.54
CA THR A 52 0.34 4.12 -1.47
C THR A 52 -0.97 3.94 -0.70
N HIS A 53 -2.06 3.62 -1.40
CA HIS A 53 -3.39 3.38 -0.79
C HIS A 53 -3.42 2.16 0.17
N CYS A 54 -2.48 1.22 0.01
CA CYS A 54 -2.34 0.04 0.87
C CYS A 54 -0.98 0.06 1.61
N PRO A 55 -0.89 0.68 2.81
CA PRO A 55 0.37 0.91 3.51
C PRO A 55 1.05 -0.35 4.06
N HIS A 56 2.30 -0.17 4.51
CA HIS A 56 3.14 -1.18 5.18
C HIS A 56 2.83 -1.30 6.68
N ASP A 57 1.55 -1.47 7.03
CA ASP A 57 1.11 -1.79 8.39
C ASP A 57 1.53 -3.21 8.81
N VAL A 58 1.33 -3.58 10.08
CA VAL A 58 1.78 -4.89 10.60
C VAL A 58 1.14 -6.06 9.84
N GLN A 59 -0.14 -5.94 9.49
CA GLN A 59 -0.84 -6.89 8.67
C GLN A 59 -0.73 -6.48 7.20
N ASP A 60 -0.32 -7.42 6.35
CA ASP A 60 -0.22 -7.22 4.91
C ASP A 60 -1.59 -7.43 4.24
N MET A 61 -2.14 -6.33 3.69
CA MET A 61 -3.41 -6.33 2.96
C MET A 61 -3.23 -6.28 1.44
N GLN A 62 -1.99 -6.23 0.93
CA GLN A 62 -1.72 -6.01 -0.49
C GLN A 62 -2.16 -7.19 -1.38
N GLY A 63 -2.35 -8.38 -0.80
CA GLY A 63 -2.91 -9.54 -1.49
C GLY A 63 -4.44 -9.58 -1.60
N TYR A 64 -5.15 -8.63 -0.99
CA TYR A 64 -6.62 -8.54 -1.05
C TYR A 64 -7.05 -7.62 -2.19
N HIS A 65 -7.26 -8.21 -3.37
CA HIS A 65 -7.62 -7.45 -4.57
C HIS A 65 -9.13 -7.36 -4.77
N HIS A 66 -9.58 -6.19 -5.23
CA HIS A 66 -10.92 -6.05 -5.76
C HIS A 66 -11.09 -6.94 -7.02
N PRO A 67 -12.23 -7.63 -7.23
CA PRO A 67 -12.42 -8.54 -8.37
C PRO A 67 -12.28 -7.90 -9.75
N LEU A 68 -12.46 -6.59 -9.83
CA LEU A 68 -12.36 -5.80 -11.06
C LEU A 68 -11.03 -5.04 -11.19
N ALA A 69 -10.05 -5.30 -10.31
CA ALA A 69 -8.74 -4.68 -10.41
C ALA A 69 -8.01 -5.18 -11.65
N THR A 70 -7.68 -4.25 -12.55
CA THR A 70 -6.83 -4.51 -13.72
C THR A 70 -5.36 -4.24 -13.44
N ASN A 71 -5.08 -3.50 -12.37
CA ASN A 71 -3.74 -3.16 -11.91
C ASN A 71 -3.65 -3.49 -10.41
N HIS A 72 -2.71 -4.34 -10.05
CA HIS A 72 -2.51 -4.83 -8.67
C HIS A 72 -1.41 -4.06 -7.94
N GLN A 73 -1.20 -2.79 -8.32
CA GLN A 73 -0.24 -1.87 -7.71
C GLN A 73 -0.78 -1.23 -6.43
#